data_AF-A0ABD3HYM2-F1
#
_entry.id   AF-A0ABD3HYM2-F1
#
_cell.length_a   1.000
_cell.length_b   1.000
_cell.length_c   1.000
_cell.angle_alpha   90.00
_cell.angle_beta   90.00
_cell.angle_gamma   90.00
#
_symmetry.space_group_name_H-M   'P 1'
#
loop_
_entity.id
_entity.type
_entity.pdbx_description
1 polymer ?
#
loop_
_entity_poly.entity_id
_entity_poly.type
_entity_poly.pdbx_seq_one_letter_code
_entity_poly.pdbx_strand_id
1 'polypeptide(L)'
;MKHVPALNKNDVKEASRKAFAAIPDLKLAITNLIVLKGICHATASAVLAVYAPDVAPFMSDEAMISALGNARGYTLKRYLVLVKMFHNKTKELTEYHIEHASTAKDLDWSAWNFEKAIWASFVQFKSSNDVAKIKSNAGI
;
A
#
# COMPACT_ATOMS: atom_id res chain seq x y z
N MET A 1 18.83 15.89 -18.95
CA MET A 1 17.53 15.32 -18.55
C MET A 1 16.51 15.61 -19.65
N LYS A 2 15.86 14.58 -20.23
CA LYS A 2 14.73 14.80 -21.14
C LYS A 2 13.51 15.18 -20.30
N HIS A 3 13.01 16.41 -20.46
CA HIS A 3 11.77 16.86 -19.81
C HIS A 3 10.61 15.98 -20.28
N VAL A 4 9.91 15.33 -19.35
CA VAL A 4 8.64 14.67 -19.68
C VAL A 4 7.61 15.77 -19.84
N PRO A 5 6.95 15.91 -21.01
CA PRO A 5 5.89 16.90 -21.18
C PRO A 5 4.83 16.72 -20.09
N ALA A 6 4.27 17.83 -19.61
CA ALA A 6 3.18 17.78 -18.64
C ALA A 6 2.06 16.87 -19.16
N LEU A 7 1.49 16.05 -18.27
CA LEU A 7 0.37 15.19 -18.62
C LEU A 7 -0.83 16.06 -19.04
N ASN A 8 -1.49 15.65 -20.12
CA ASN A 8 -2.70 16.30 -20.57
C ASN A 8 -3.82 16.14 -19.52
N LYS A 9 -4.44 17.24 -19.11
CA LYS A 9 -5.50 17.27 -18.10
C LYS A 9 -6.69 16.36 -18.47
N ASN A 10 -7.03 16.27 -19.75
CA ASN A 10 -8.15 15.44 -20.22
C ASN A 10 -7.82 13.95 -20.08
N ASP A 11 -6.60 13.56 -20.45
CA ASP A 11 -6.15 12.16 -20.34
C ASP A 11 -6.08 11.72 -18.88
N VAL A 12 -5.56 12.59 -18.00
CA VAL A 12 -5.52 12.34 -16.55
C VAL A 12 -6.94 12.18 -16.01
N LYS A 13 -7.86 13.11 -16.33
CA LYS A 13 -9.25 13.05 -15.86
C LYS A 13 -9.94 11.77 -16.33
N GLU A 14 -9.74 11.38 -17.58
CA GLU A 14 -10.36 10.20 -18.16
C GLU A 14 -9.80 8.90 -17.56
N ALA A 15 -8.48 8.79 -17.44
CA ALA A 15 -7.82 7.65 -16.81
C ALA A 15 -8.26 7.49 -15.34
N SER A 16 -8.27 8.58 -14.57
CA SER A 16 -8.73 8.57 -13.18
C SER A 16 -10.19 8.15 -13.06
N ARG A 17 -11.11 8.69 -13.88
CA ARG A 17 -12.53 8.29 -13.86
C ARG A 17 -12.70 6.80 -14.14
N LYS A 18 -12.03 6.29 -15.17
CA LYS A 18 -12.06 4.85 -15.52
C LYS A 18 -11.49 3.99 -14.40
N ALA A 19 -10.41 4.42 -13.77
CA ALA A 19 -9.79 3.69 -12.67
C ALA A 19 -10.68 3.63 -11.43
N PHE A 20 -11.28 4.76 -11.05
CA PHE A 20 -12.16 4.84 -9.89
C PHE A 20 -13.46 4.09 -10.09
N ALA A 21 -14.03 4.13 -11.30
CA ALA A 21 -15.23 3.35 -11.64
C ALA A 21 -14.98 1.84 -11.72
N ALA A 22 -13.72 1.40 -11.86
CA ALA A 22 -13.37 -0.01 -11.89
C ALA A 22 -13.35 -0.67 -10.51
N ILE A 23 -13.32 0.11 -9.42
CA ILE A 23 -13.31 -0.43 -8.05
C ILE A 23 -14.64 -1.19 -7.80
N PRO A 24 -14.59 -2.42 -7.24
CA PRO A 24 -13.47 -3.05 -6.51
C PRO A 24 -12.46 -3.85 -7.36
N ASP A 25 -12.56 -3.88 -8.69
CA ASP A 25 -11.54 -4.51 -9.55
C ASP A 25 -10.25 -3.67 -9.61
N LEU A 26 -9.38 -3.91 -8.64
CA LEU A 26 -8.09 -3.24 -8.53
C LEU A 26 -7.12 -3.57 -9.67
N LYS A 27 -7.28 -4.72 -10.34
CA LYS A 27 -6.48 -5.06 -11.51
C LYS A 27 -6.80 -4.09 -12.64
N LEU A 28 -8.08 -3.93 -12.94
CA LEU A 28 -8.55 -3.01 -13.97
C LEU A 28 -8.26 -1.54 -13.58
N ALA A 29 -8.43 -1.18 -12.32
CA ALA A 29 -8.14 0.17 -11.82
C ALA A 29 -6.67 0.56 -12.03
N ILE A 30 -5.72 -0.31 -11.67
CA ILE A 30 -4.29 -0.07 -11.92
C ILE A 30 -4.01 0.02 -13.42
N THR A 31 -4.55 -0.90 -14.23
CA THR A 31 -4.35 -0.89 -15.68
C THR A 31 -4.84 0.42 -16.32
N ASN A 32 -5.94 0.99 -15.82
CA ASN A 32 -6.46 2.28 -16.30
C ASN A 32 -5.57 3.47 -15.93
N LEU A 33 -4.79 3.41 -14.84
CA LEU A 33 -3.89 4.51 -14.42
C LEU A 33 -2.51 4.45 -15.09
N ILE A 34 -1.95 3.25 -15.28
CA ILE A 34 -0.58 3.09 -15.83
C ILE A 34 -0.48 3.45 -17.32
N VAL A 35 -1.61 3.73 -18.00
CA VAL A 35 -1.61 4.31 -19.35
C VAL A 35 -1.00 5.72 -19.37
N LEU A 36 -1.02 6.42 -18.22
CA LEU A 36 -0.44 7.74 -18.07
C LEU A 36 1.08 7.64 -18.00
N LYS A 37 1.77 8.42 -18.83
CA LYS A 37 3.23 8.43 -18.90
C LYS A 37 3.84 8.80 -17.54
N GLY A 38 4.72 7.95 -17.04
CA GLY A 38 5.41 8.16 -15.76
C GLY A 38 4.67 7.62 -14.54
N ILE A 39 3.48 7.04 -14.71
CA ILE A 39 2.77 6.31 -13.65
C ILE A 39 3.15 4.84 -13.72
N CYS A 40 3.71 4.30 -12.64
CA CYS A 40 3.97 2.87 -12.48
C CYS A 40 2.93 2.22 -11.55
N HIS A 41 2.99 0.89 -11.37
CA HIS A 41 2.07 0.16 -10.48
C HIS A 41 2.10 0.71 -9.04
N ALA A 42 3.28 1.06 -8.52
CA ALA A 42 3.40 1.63 -7.17
C ALA A 42 2.70 2.99 -7.08
N THR A 43 2.99 3.92 -7.99
CA THR A 43 2.33 5.24 -8.03
C THR A 43 0.82 5.12 -8.23
N ALA A 44 0.38 4.23 -9.12
CA ALA A 44 -1.06 3.98 -9.33
C ALA A 44 -1.72 3.45 -8.04
N SER A 45 -1.08 2.52 -7.34
CA SER A 45 -1.59 2.01 -6.06
C SER A 45 -1.67 3.09 -4.98
N ALA A 46 -0.74 4.06 -4.96
CA ALA A 46 -0.78 5.18 -4.03
C ALA A 46 -2.02 6.06 -4.26
N VAL A 47 -2.33 6.35 -5.54
CA VAL A 47 -3.53 7.11 -5.91
C VAL A 47 -4.81 6.37 -5.50
N LEU A 48 -4.86 5.06 -5.75
CA LEU A 48 -6.02 4.24 -5.38
C LEU A 48 -6.19 4.12 -3.87
N ALA A 49 -5.09 4.02 -3.11
CA ALA A 49 -5.14 3.93 -1.65
C ALA A 49 -5.68 5.20 -0.99
N VAL A 50 -5.42 6.37 -1.58
CA VAL A 50 -6.04 7.64 -1.13
C VAL A 50 -7.52 7.69 -1.51
N TYR A 51 -7.90 7.19 -2.67
CA TYR A 51 -9.29 7.25 -3.16
C TYR A 51 -10.22 6.23 -2.49
N ALA A 52 -9.75 5.01 -2.29
CA ALA A 52 -10.51 3.88 -1.72
C ALA A 52 -9.68 3.14 -0.66
N PRO A 53 -9.40 3.78 0.50
CA PRO A 53 -8.51 3.24 1.53
C PRO A 53 -8.96 1.90 2.11
N ASP A 54 -10.27 1.61 2.05
CA ASP A 54 -10.80 0.34 2.57
C ASP A 54 -10.54 -0.84 1.65
N VAL A 55 -10.38 -0.56 0.35
CA VAL A 55 -10.27 -1.58 -0.69
C VAL A 55 -8.85 -1.70 -1.21
N ALA A 56 -8.18 -0.58 -1.47
CA ALA A 56 -6.90 -0.53 -2.16
C ALA A 56 -5.75 -0.24 -1.17
N PRO A 57 -4.85 -1.21 -0.89
CA PRO A 57 -3.60 -0.91 -0.18
C PRO A 57 -2.59 -0.23 -1.11
N PHE A 58 -1.68 0.55 -0.53
CA PHE A 58 -0.53 1.10 -1.25
C PHE A 58 0.62 0.08 -1.31
N MET A 59 1.22 -0.05 -2.49
CA MET A 59 2.35 -0.94 -2.77
C MET A 59 3.69 -0.31 -2.37
N SER A 60 3.85 0.04 -1.09
CA SER A 60 5.12 0.53 -0.55
C SER A 60 6.16 -0.60 -0.40
N ASP A 61 7.44 -0.23 -0.24
CA ASP A 61 8.50 -1.21 0.01
C ASP A 61 8.27 -1.96 1.31
N GLU A 62 7.81 -1.26 2.34
CA GLU A 62 7.48 -1.82 3.64
C GLU A 62 6.34 -2.83 3.53
N ALA A 63 5.27 -2.48 2.83
CA ALA A 63 4.15 -3.38 2.59
C ALA A 63 4.59 -4.61 1.79
N MET A 64 5.44 -4.42 0.78
CA MET A 64 5.99 -5.49 -0.04
C MET A 64 6.95 -6.42 0.72
N ILE A 65 7.80 -5.87 1.60
CA ILE A 65 8.68 -6.67 2.46
C ILE A 65 7.83 -7.47 3.46
N SER A 66 6.85 -6.85 4.09
CA SER A 66 5.97 -7.52 5.05
C SER A 66 5.13 -8.62 4.41
N ALA A 67 4.64 -8.42 3.19
CA ALA A 67 3.81 -9.41 2.50
C ALA A 67 4.63 -10.49 1.78
N LEU A 68 5.73 -10.15 1.12
CA LEU A 68 6.45 -11.04 0.20
C LEU A 68 7.91 -11.30 0.59
N GLY A 69 8.38 -10.75 1.72
CA GLY A 69 9.75 -10.90 2.20
C GLY A 69 10.80 -10.10 1.41
N ASN A 70 10.39 -9.34 0.37
CA ASN A 70 11.28 -8.47 -0.39
C ASN A 70 10.51 -7.40 -1.18
N ALA A 71 11.15 -6.25 -1.41
CA ALA A 71 10.60 -5.13 -2.19
C ALA A 71 10.90 -5.18 -3.70
N ARG A 72 11.44 -6.29 -4.23
CA ARG A 72 11.93 -6.29 -5.62
C ARG A 72 10.79 -6.37 -6.61
N GLY A 73 10.67 -5.38 -7.50
CA GLY A 73 9.82 -5.43 -8.69
C GLY A 73 8.34 -5.10 -8.44
N TYR A 74 7.93 -3.90 -8.83
CA TYR A 74 6.53 -3.43 -8.75
C TYR A 74 5.72 -3.88 -9.97
N THR A 75 5.28 -5.13 -9.95
CA THR A 75 4.44 -5.72 -11.00
C THR A 75 2.99 -5.85 -10.55
N LEU A 76 2.06 -5.83 -11.51
CA LEU A 76 0.63 -6.06 -11.22
C LEU A 76 0.37 -7.38 -10.49
N LYS A 77 1.07 -8.46 -10.88
CA LYS A 77 0.94 -9.76 -10.21
C LYS A 77 1.26 -9.67 -8.73
N ARG A 78 2.35 -9.00 -8.37
CA ARG A 78 2.76 -8.81 -6.98
C ARG A 78 1.79 -7.93 -6.21
N TYR A 79 1.29 -6.86 -6.85
CA TYR A 79 0.27 -6.02 -6.25
C TYR A 79 -0.99 -6.81 -5.88
N LEU A 80 -1.48 -7.70 -6.75
CA LEU A 80 -2.65 -8.51 -6.44
C LEU A 80 -2.41 -9.52 -5.31
N VAL A 81 -1.18 -10.02 -5.15
CA VAL A 81 -0.83 -10.85 -3.98
C VAL A 81 -0.85 -10.02 -2.70
N LEU A 82 -0.30 -8.80 -2.72
CA LEU A 82 -0.33 -7.86 -1.60
C LEU A 82 -1.78 -7.57 -1.17
N VAL A 83 -2.66 -7.21 -2.12
CA VAL A 83 -4.08 -6.96 -1.89
C VAL A 83 -4.74 -8.13 -1.17
N LYS A 84 -4.56 -9.35 -1.70
CA LYS A 84 -5.14 -10.56 -1.12
C LYS A 84 -4.66 -10.79 0.32
N MET A 85 -3.37 -10.61 0.57
CA MET A 85 -2.80 -10.78 1.91
C MET A 85 -3.36 -9.75 2.89
N PHE A 86 -3.45 -8.49 2.47
CA PHE A 86 -3.98 -7.41 3.28
C PHE A 86 -5.43 -7.70 3.64
N HIS A 87 -6.31 -7.94 2.66
CA HIS A 87 -7.72 -8.25 2.93
C HIS A 87 -7.90 -9.46 3.84
N ASN A 88 -7.12 -10.52 3.66
CA ASN A 88 -7.18 -11.68 4.55
C ASN A 88 -6.80 -11.32 5.99
N LYS A 89 -5.73 -10.54 6.19
CA LYS A 89 -5.27 -10.14 7.53
C LYS A 89 -6.19 -9.13 8.19
N THR A 90 -6.68 -8.18 7.42
CA THR A 90 -7.69 -7.22 7.86
C THR A 90 -8.94 -7.95 8.35
N LYS A 91 -9.40 -8.98 7.63
CA LYS A 91 -10.52 -9.83 8.05
C LYS A 91 -10.23 -10.60 9.34
N GLU A 92 -9.09 -11.28 9.41
CA GLU A 92 -8.66 -12.04 10.59
C GLU A 92 -8.57 -11.16 11.85
N LEU A 93 -7.99 -9.95 11.72
CA LEU A 93 -7.89 -8.99 12.82
C LEU A 93 -9.25 -8.44 13.24
N THR A 94 -10.16 -8.23 12.28
CA THR A 94 -11.53 -7.81 12.55
C THR A 94 -12.29 -8.88 13.35
N GLU A 95 -12.23 -10.14 12.90
CA GLU A 95 -12.85 -11.28 13.59
C GLU A 95 -12.30 -11.41 15.02
N TYR A 96 -10.97 -11.38 15.19
CA TYR A 96 -10.33 -11.42 16.50
C TYR A 96 -10.77 -10.26 17.41
N HIS A 97 -10.88 -9.04 16.86
CA HIS A 97 -11.30 -7.86 17.61
C HIS A 97 -12.75 -7.98 18.08
N ILE A 98 -13.67 -8.45 17.23
CA ILE A 98 -15.07 -8.67 17.59
C ILE A 98 -15.20 -9.66 18.75
N GLU A 99 -14.38 -10.71 18.77
CA GLU A 99 -14.41 -11.74 19.81
C GLU A 99 -13.81 -11.29 21.16
N HIS A 100 -12.84 -10.39 21.16
CA HIS A 100 -12.00 -10.10 22.33
C HIS A 100 -12.09 -8.66 22.86
N ALA A 101 -12.70 -7.71 22.13
CA ALA A 101 -12.79 -6.31 22.55
C ALA A 101 -14.19 -5.95 23.09
N SER A 102 -14.26 -5.50 24.34
CA SER A 102 -15.48 -5.01 25.01
C SER A 102 -15.82 -3.54 24.70
N THR A 103 -14.97 -2.84 23.94
CA THR A 103 -15.18 -1.44 23.51
C THR A 103 -14.92 -1.32 22.01
N ALA A 104 -15.92 -1.66 21.21
CA ALA A 104 -15.91 -1.76 19.75
C ALA A 104 -15.81 -0.43 18.99
N LYS A 105 -15.53 0.72 19.64
CA LYS A 105 -15.83 2.02 19.03
C LYS A 105 -14.73 2.63 18.17
N ASP A 106 -13.47 2.22 18.33
CA ASP A 106 -12.35 3.04 17.81
C ASP A 106 -11.38 2.32 16.85
N LEU A 107 -11.53 1.01 16.58
CA LEU A 107 -10.59 0.28 15.73
C LEU A 107 -11.27 -0.48 14.59
N ASP A 108 -11.45 0.22 13.46
CA ASP A 108 -11.83 -0.39 12.19
C ASP A 108 -10.55 -0.85 11.45
N TRP A 109 -10.32 -2.16 11.38
CA TRP A 109 -9.26 -2.70 10.54
C TRP A 109 -9.71 -2.58 9.09
N SER A 110 -9.26 -1.53 8.41
CA SER A 110 -9.34 -1.39 6.95
C SER A 110 -7.98 -1.73 6.32
N ALA A 111 -7.93 -1.89 4.99
CA ALA A 111 -6.66 -2.12 4.29
C ALA A 111 -5.63 -1.01 4.59
N TRP A 112 -6.11 0.24 4.67
CA TRP A 112 -5.32 1.41 5.03
C TRP A 112 -4.84 1.44 6.48
N ASN A 113 -5.70 1.13 7.46
CA ASN A 113 -5.29 1.10 8.87
C ASN A 113 -4.29 -0.03 9.13
N PHE A 114 -4.47 -1.17 8.46
CA PHE A 114 -3.49 -2.25 8.48
C PHE A 114 -2.16 -1.81 7.83
N GLU A 115 -2.19 -1.12 6.69
CA GLU A 115 -0.98 -0.58 6.06
C GLU A 115 -0.21 0.38 6.98
N LYS A 116 -0.90 1.32 7.63
CA LYS A 116 -0.29 2.25 8.60
C LYS A 116 0.36 1.50 9.75
N ALA A 117 -0.28 0.46 10.27
CA ALA A 117 0.28 -0.35 11.35
C ALA A 117 1.56 -1.07 10.90
N ILE A 118 1.57 -1.63 9.68
CA ILE A 118 2.76 -2.24 9.08
C ILE A 118 3.89 -1.22 8.93
N TRP A 119 3.59 -0.03 8.40
CA TRP A 119 4.58 1.01 8.21
C TRP A 119 5.17 1.48 9.55
N ALA A 120 4.33 1.74 10.56
CA ALA A 120 4.77 2.15 11.89
C ALA A 120 5.67 1.08 12.55
N SER A 121 5.28 -0.20 12.45
CA SER A 121 6.09 -1.33 12.91
C SER A 121 7.45 -1.39 12.21
N PHE A 122 7.48 -1.16 10.90
CA PHE A 122 8.69 -1.21 10.11
C PHE A 122 9.66 -0.05 10.42
N VAL A 123 9.14 1.16 10.59
CA VAL A 123 9.94 2.33 11.02
C VAL A 123 10.58 2.09 12.39
N GLN A 124 9.80 1.54 13.34
CA GLN A 124 10.32 1.16 14.65
C GLN A 124 11.44 0.12 14.54
N PHE A 125 11.25 -0.92 13.71
CA PHE A 125 12.26 -1.95 13.49
C PHE A 125 13.56 -1.40 12.90
N LYS A 126 13.46 -0.51 11.89
CA LYS A 126 14.64 0.16 11.32
C LYS A 126 15.38 1.00 12.36
N SER A 127 14.66 1.83 13.11
CA SER A 127 15.25 2.67 14.16
C SER A 127 16.02 1.84 15.19
N SER A 128 15.41 0.76 15.70
CA SER A 128 16.06 -0.15 16.67
C SER A 128 17.35 -0.78 16.11
N ASN A 129 17.35 -1.19 14.84
CA ASN A 129 18.53 -1.78 14.20
C ASN A 129 19.66 -0.77 13.97
N ASP A 130 19.32 0.46 13.61
CA ASP A 130 20.32 1.52 13.42
C ASP A 130 20.96 1.89 14.75
N VAL A 131 20.18 1.97 15.83
CA VAL A 131 20.72 2.15 17.19
C VAL A 131 21.63 0.98 17.59
N ALA A 132 21.25 -0.26 17.30
CA ALA A 132 22.08 -1.43 17.60
C ALA A 132 23.42 -1.40 16.85
N LYS A 133 23.43 -1.00 15.58
CA LYS A 133 24.66 -0.84 14.78
C LYS A 133 25.55 0.29 15.28
N ILE A 134 24.97 1.41 15.71
CA ILE A 134 25.72 2.52 16.30
C ILE A 134 26.43 2.05 17.57
N LYS A 135 25.72 1.33 18.46
CA LYS A 135 26.30 0.76 19.68
C LYS A 135 27.43 -0.22 19.38
N SER A 136 27.24 -1.15 18.44
CA SER A 136 28.29 -2.11 18.05
C SER A 136 29.53 -1.42 17.47
N ASN A 137 29.35 -0.34 16.70
CA ASN A 137 30.47 0.41 16.11
C ASN A 137 31.15 1.35 17.11
N ALA A 138 30.44 1.78 18.16
CA ALA A 138 30.99 2.60 19.24
C ALA A 138 31.67 1.78 20.35
N GLY A 139 31.61 0.45 20.30
CA GLY A 139 32.17 -0.43 21.33
C GLY A 139 31.44 -0.37 22.67
N ILE A 140 30.15 0.02 22.66
CA ILE A 140 29.26 0.10 23.84
C ILE A 140 28.22 -1.01 23.78
#